data_AF-W3RG70-F1
#
_entry.id   AF-W3RG70-F1
#
_cell.length_a   1.000
_cell.length_b   1.000
_cell.length_c   1.000
_cell.angle_alpha   90.00
_cell.angle_beta   90.00
_cell.angle_gamma   90.00
#
_symmetry.space_group_name_H-M   'P 1'
#
loop_
_entity.id
_entity.type
_entity.pdbx_description
1 polymer ?
#
loop_
_entity_poly.entity_id
_entity_poly.type
_entity_poly.pdbx_seq_one_letter_code
_entity_poly.pdbx_strand_id
1 'polypeptide(L)' 'MRGNRFDSRDIFQATREIIIAHGEETYRLRLTAQNKLILTK' A
#
# COMPACT_ATOMS: atom_id res chain seq x y z
N MET A 1 -8.35 -12.72 -17.27
CA MET A 1 -8.42 -11.51 -16.43
C MET A 1 -8.31 -11.89 -14.95
N ARG A 2 -7.18 -11.62 -14.31
CA ARG A 2 -6.99 -11.71 -12.85
C ARG A 2 -6.21 -10.47 -12.42
N GLY A 3 -6.82 -9.30 -12.60
CA GLY A 3 -6.13 -8.00 -12.59
C GLY A 3 -6.37 -7.15 -11.34
N ASN A 4 -6.61 -7.76 -10.19
CA ASN A 4 -6.96 -7.06 -8.94
C ASN A 4 -6.15 -7.53 -7.73
N ARG A 5 -5.10 -8.33 -7.94
CA ARG A 5 -4.19 -8.78 -6.89
C ARG A 5 -2.77 -8.35 -7.23
N PHE A 6 -2.16 -7.64 -6.31
CA PHE A 6 -0.76 -7.22 -6.35
C PHE A 6 -0.01 -7.93 -5.23
N ASP A 7 1.23 -8.33 -5.49
CA ASP A 7 2.13 -8.76 -4.41
C ASP A 7 2.56 -7.51 -3.64
N SER A 8 2.49 -7.55 -2.30
CA SER A 8 2.91 -6.41 -1.49
C SER A 8 4.40 -6.11 -1.70
N ARG A 9 5.21 -7.12 -1.99
CA ARG A 9 6.63 -6.92 -2.30
C ARG A 9 6.81 -6.03 -3.51
N ASP A 10 6.00 -6.20 -4.55
CA ASP A 10 6.07 -5.40 -5.78
C ASP A 10 5.66 -3.94 -5.55
N ILE A 11 4.71 -3.71 -4.64
CA ILE A 11 4.28 -2.36 -4.24
C ILE A 11 5.36 -1.65 -3.42
N PHE A 12 6.05 -2.37 -2.52
CA PHE A 12 6.99 -1.80 -1.55
C PHE A 12 8.47 -1.97 -1.93
N GLN A 13 8.79 -2.28 -3.19
CA GLN A 13 10.20 -2.47 -3.62
C GLN A 13 11.02 -1.19 -3.48
N ALA A 14 10.45 -0.04 -3.86
CA ALA A 14 11.14 1.25 -3.84
C ALA A 14 10.95 2.01 -2.52
N THR A 15 9.79 1.83 -1.87
CA THR A 15 9.42 2.56 -0.65
C THR A 15 8.67 1.63 0.30
N ARG A 16 8.75 1.85 1.62
CA ARG A 16 7.98 1.09 2.62
C ARG A 16 6.57 1.65 2.86
N GLU A 17 6.22 2.70 2.13
CA GLU A 17 4.97 3.42 2.22
C GLU A 17 4.55 3.90 0.83
N ILE A 18 3.26 3.80 0.54
CA ILE A 18 2.63 4.40 -0.63
C ILE A 18 1.48 5.30 -0.20
N ILE A 19 1.25 6.34 -0.99
CA ILE A 19 0.13 7.25 -0.82
C ILE A 19 -0.93 6.92 -1.87
N ILE A 20 -2.17 6.78 -1.43
CA ILE A 20 -3.34 6.50 -2.27
C ILE A 20 -4.27 7.70 -2.17
N ALA A 21 -4.39 8.47 -3.26
CA ALA A 21 -5.41 9.50 -3.37
C ALA A 21 -6.76 8.85 -3.70
N HIS A 22 -7.79 9.14 -2.91
CA HIS A 22 -9.14 8.62 -3.09
C HIS A 22 -10.15 9.74 -2.86
N GLY A 23 -10.67 10.30 -3.97
CA GLY A 23 -11.48 11.51 -3.92
C GLY A 23 -10.65 12.69 -3.40
N GLU A 24 -11.17 13.36 -2.38
CA GLU A 24 -10.46 14.45 -1.67
C GLU A 24 -9.60 13.93 -0.50
N GLU A 25 -9.63 12.62 -0.25
CA GLU A 25 -8.94 12.01 0.87
C GLU A 25 -7.63 11.37 0.43
N THR A 26 -6.68 11.37 1.36
CA THR A 26 -5.39 10.72 1.18
C THR A 26 -5.30 9.56 2.15
N TYR A 27 -4.90 8.40 1.68
CA TYR A 27 -4.60 7.24 2.50
C TYR A 27 -3.13 6.88 2.37
N ARG A 28 -2.57 6.30 3.42
CA ARG A 28 -1.22 5.72 3.42
C ARG A 28 -1.31 4.24 3.67
N LEU A 29 -0.78 3.45 2.74
CA LEU A 29 -0.56 2.03 2.95
C LEU A 29 0.93 1.83 3.24
N ARG A 30 1.24 1.23 4.39
CA ARG A 30 2.62 1.02 4.85
C ARG A 30 2.86 -0.43 5.23
N LEU A 31 4.08 -0.92 4.98
CA LEU A 31 4.57 -2.17 5.53
C LEU A 31 5.18 -1.93 6.93
N THR A 32 4.61 -2.59 7.93
CA THR A 32 5.10 -2.54 9.31
C THR A 32 6.34 -3.43 9.49
N ALA A 33 7.09 -3.23 10.58
CA ALA A 33 8.24 -4.08 10.93
C ALA A 33 7.88 -5.55 11.18
N GLN A 34 6.60 -5.87 11.42
CA GLN A 34 6.09 -7.23 11.59
C GLN A 34 5.63 -7.85 10.25
N ASN A 35 5.98 -7.25 9.11
CA ASN A 35 5.54 -7.64 7.77
C ASN A 35 4.02 -7.60 7.56
N LYS A 36 3.28 -6.85 8.39
CA LYS A 36 1.85 -6.58 8.19
C LYS A 36 1.64 -5.28 7.43
N LEU A 37 0.58 -5.22 6.62
CA LEU A 37 0.13 -4.01 5.97
C LEU A 37 -0.80 -3.22 6.89
N ILE A 38 -0.58 -1.92 6.99
CA ILE A 38 -1.49 -0.99 7.69
C ILE A 38 -1.94 0.08 6.71
N LEU A 39 -3.25 0.32 6.67
CA LEU A 39 -3.86 1.43 5.93
C LEU A 39 -4.29 2.48 6.95
N THR A 40 -3.80 3.70 6.79
CA THR A 40 -4.21 4.87 7.58
C THR A 40 -4.75 5.94 6.66
N LYS A 41 -5.62 6.80 7.20
CA LYS A 41 -6.05 8.05 6.58
C LYS A 41 -5.08 9.16 6.98
#